data_AF-A0A0E2B0X6-F1
#
_entry.id   AF-A0A0E2B0X6-F1
#
_cell.length_a   1.000
_cell.length_b   1.000
_cell.length_c   1.000
_cell.angle_alpha   90.00
_cell.angle_beta   90.00
_cell.angle_gamma   90.00
#
_symmetry.space_group_name_H-M   'P 1'
#
loop_
_entity.id
_entity.type
_entity.pdbx_description
1 polymer ?
#
loop_
_entity_poly.entity_id
_entity_poly.type
_entity_poly.pdbx_seq_one_letter_code
_entity_poly.pdbx_strand_id
1 'polypeptide(L)'
;MKKPFSKYQVYLLTIPKNERRNSSTPKQALPLITWIDENLYKITISNYNKLYKYLLQQKNRSISFDQYTFLIRDNSENTSIDKRIRITQNERTVFIFDLRADGVTCFSLNIKHSPNKDDLKYKELWLKLINEILK
;
A
#
# COMPACT_ATOMS: atom_id res chain seq x y z
N MET A 1 0.54 -9.72 -37.18
CA MET A 1 -0.46 -9.08 -36.30
C MET A 1 0.26 -8.34 -35.18
N LYS A 2 0.14 -7.01 -35.08
CA LYS A 2 0.76 -6.21 -34.00
C LYS A 2 -0.19 -6.19 -32.80
N LYS A 3 0.28 -6.60 -31.61
CA LYS A 3 -0.48 -6.49 -30.35
C LYS A 3 -0.78 -5.00 -30.08
N PRO A 4 -1.99 -4.63 -29.61
CA PRO A 4 -2.23 -3.27 -29.17
C PRO A 4 -1.36 -2.97 -27.94
N PHE A 5 -0.75 -1.79 -27.92
CA PHE A 5 0.02 -1.33 -26.77
C PHE A 5 -0.90 -1.17 -25.54
N SER A 6 -0.40 -1.59 -24.38
CA SER A 6 -1.06 -1.30 -23.10
C SER A 6 -1.19 0.21 -22.94
N LYS A 7 -2.29 0.69 -22.32
CA LYS A 7 -2.56 2.12 -22.11
C LYS A 7 -1.35 2.85 -21.53
N TYR A 8 -0.58 2.19 -20.65
CA TYR A 8 0.66 2.70 -20.06
C TYR A 8 1.85 2.84 -21.03
N GLN A 9 1.95 1.99 -22.05
CA GLN A 9 3.01 2.06 -23.06
C GLN A 9 2.81 3.21 -24.05
N VAL A 10 1.54 3.57 -24.34
CA VAL A 10 1.21 4.73 -25.18
C VAL A 10 1.63 6.03 -24.49
N TYR A 11 1.48 6.12 -23.16
CA TYR A 11 1.84 7.32 -22.39
C TYR A 11 3.35 7.61 -22.33
N LEU A 12 4.22 6.58 -22.35
CA LEU A 12 5.67 6.79 -22.39
C LEU A 12 6.16 7.37 -23.72
N LEU A 13 5.38 7.20 -24.79
CA LEU A 13 5.71 7.67 -26.14
C LEU A 13 5.19 9.08 -26.45
N THR A 14 4.30 9.62 -25.62
CA THR A 14 3.67 10.95 -25.82
C THR A 14 4.34 12.08 -25.04
N ILE A 15 5.46 11.82 -24.34
CA ILE A 15 6.21 12.89 -23.66
C ILE A 15 6.96 13.72 -24.72
N PRO A 16 6.75 15.04 -24.81
CA PRO A 16 7.47 15.90 -25.75
C PRO A 16 8.98 15.82 -25.51
N LYS A 17 9.78 15.67 -26.58
CA LYS A 17 11.24 15.49 -26.52
C LYS A 17 12.03 16.68 -25.93
N ASN A 18 11.39 17.78 -25.53
CA ASN A 18 12.05 19.02 -25.11
C ASN A 18 12.15 19.27 -23.60
N GLU A 19 11.77 18.33 -22.73
CA GLU A 19 12.06 18.44 -21.28
C GLU A 19 13.28 17.62 -20.83
N ARG A 20 14.26 17.43 -21.72
CA ARG A 20 15.59 16.92 -21.35
C ARG A 20 16.55 18.08 -21.10
N ARG A 21 16.27 18.91 -20.10
CA ARG A 21 17.27 19.74 -19.39
C ARG A 21 16.58 20.51 -18.26
N ASN A 22 16.99 20.19 -17.04
CA ASN A 22 16.73 20.90 -15.79
C ASN A 22 15.35 20.67 -15.13
N SER A 23 15.20 19.56 -14.40
CA SER A 23 14.21 19.49 -13.33
C SER A 23 14.68 18.57 -12.20
N SER A 24 15.45 19.13 -11.26
CA SER A 24 15.62 18.56 -9.94
C SER A 24 14.35 18.80 -9.13
N THR A 25 13.40 17.87 -9.15
CA THR A 25 12.58 17.39 -8.00
C THR A 25 11.30 16.64 -8.46
N PRO A 26 10.98 15.45 -7.90
CA PRO A 26 9.71 14.76 -8.13
C PRO A 26 8.67 15.26 -7.12
N LYS A 27 8.03 16.41 -7.37
CA LYS A 27 7.04 16.99 -6.42
C LYS A 27 5.58 16.81 -6.83
N GLN A 28 5.30 16.34 -8.06
CA GLN A 28 3.93 16.28 -8.61
C GLN A 28 3.28 14.89 -8.61
N ALA A 29 4.02 13.80 -8.33
CA ALA A 29 3.48 12.43 -8.42
C ALA A 29 2.82 11.92 -7.12
N LEU A 30 3.19 12.47 -5.95
CA LEU A 30 2.61 12.05 -4.66
C LEU A 30 1.10 12.28 -4.55
N PRO A 31 0.53 13.44 -4.97
CA PRO A 31 -0.90 13.71 -4.79
C PRO A 31 -1.82 12.68 -5.47
N LEU A 32 -1.45 12.19 -6.66
CA LEU A 32 -2.27 11.23 -7.40
C LEU A 32 -2.24 9.84 -6.76
N ILE A 33 -1.08 9.38 -6.30
CA ILE A 33 -0.94 8.06 -5.67
C ILE A 33 -1.72 8.03 -4.36
N THR A 34 -1.57 9.07 -3.53
CA THR A 34 -2.36 9.22 -2.29
C THR A 34 -3.86 9.25 -2.59
N TRP A 35 -4.28 10.00 -3.61
CA TRP A 35 -5.70 10.04 -4.00
C TRP A 35 -6.22 8.67 -4.42
N ILE A 36 -5.47 7.90 -5.21
CA ILE A 36 -5.83 6.53 -5.61
C ILE A 36 -5.97 5.63 -4.38
N ASP A 37 -5.01 5.67 -3.47
CA ASP A 37 -4.99 4.83 -2.27
C ASP A 37 -6.20 5.11 -1.37
N GLU A 38 -6.53 6.38 -1.16
CA GLU A 38 -7.67 6.78 -0.35
C GLU A 38 -9.02 6.45 -1.02
N ASN A 39 -9.17 6.74 -2.31
CA ASN A 39 -10.47 6.70 -2.97
C ASN A 39 -10.81 5.31 -3.51
N LEU A 40 -9.85 4.64 -4.14
CA LEU A 40 -10.05 3.34 -4.78
C LEU A 40 -9.86 2.19 -3.79
N TYR A 41 -8.80 2.24 -2.97
CA TYR A 41 -8.45 1.16 -2.05
C TYR A 41 -8.87 1.41 -0.60
N LYS A 42 -9.45 2.57 -0.31
CA LYS A 42 -9.91 2.95 1.04
C LYS A 42 -8.78 2.87 2.08
N ILE A 43 -7.54 3.12 1.65
CA ILE A 43 -6.36 3.23 2.50
C ILE A 43 -6.36 4.64 3.10
N THR A 44 -7.20 4.82 4.12
CA THR A 44 -7.37 6.08 4.83
C THR A 44 -6.92 5.92 6.28
N ILE A 45 -6.56 7.03 6.94
CA ILE A 45 -6.22 7.02 8.37
C ILE A 45 -7.34 6.38 9.21
N SER A 46 -8.60 6.65 8.87
CA SER A 46 -9.77 6.10 9.59
C SER A 46 -9.84 4.58 9.50
N ASN A 47 -9.81 4.03 8.27
CA ASN A 47 -9.85 2.59 8.05
C ASN A 47 -8.62 1.89 8.61
N TYR A 48 -7.46 2.53 8.50
CA TYR A 48 -6.24 2.03 9.13
C TYR A 48 -6.39 1.88 10.64
N ASN A 49 -6.85 2.92 11.32
CA ASN A 49 -7.03 2.88 12.77
C ASN A 49 -8.07 1.85 13.20
N LYS A 50 -9.15 1.65 12.42
CA LYS A 50 -10.14 0.61 12.67
C LYS A 50 -9.52 -0.79 12.57
N LEU A 51 -8.81 -1.09 11.48
CA LEU A 51 -8.15 -2.39 11.32
C LEU A 51 -7.05 -2.60 12.37
N TYR A 52 -6.26 -1.57 12.68
CA TYR A 52 -5.22 -1.64 13.71
C TYR A 52 -5.82 -1.98 15.09
N LYS A 53 -6.93 -1.33 15.47
CA LYS A 53 -7.65 -1.64 16.71
C LYS A 53 -8.22 -3.06 16.71
N TYR A 54 -8.78 -3.48 15.58
CA TYR A 54 -9.27 -4.85 15.43
C TYR A 54 -8.15 -5.88 15.62
N LEU A 55 -6.98 -5.66 15.01
CA LEU A 55 -5.80 -6.52 15.15
C LEU A 55 -5.29 -6.55 16.58
N LEU A 56 -5.26 -5.43 17.30
CA LEU A 56 -4.87 -5.38 18.72
C LEU A 56 -5.72 -6.32 19.60
N GLN A 57 -6.99 -6.52 19.25
CA GLN A 57 -7.92 -7.37 19.99
C GLN A 57 -7.77 -8.87 19.64
N GLN A 58 -7.09 -9.20 18.54
CA GLN A 58 -6.89 -10.60 18.13
C GLN A 58 -5.83 -11.29 18.99
N LYS A 59 -6.01 -12.59 19.20
CA LYS A 59 -4.97 -13.45 19.78
C LYS A 59 -3.71 -13.37 18.90
N ASN A 60 -2.56 -13.07 19.51
CA ASN A 60 -1.28 -12.83 18.83
C ASN A 60 -1.22 -11.58 17.94
N ARG A 61 -2.21 -10.68 18.04
CA ARG A 61 -2.28 -9.45 17.27
C ARG A 61 -2.23 -9.64 15.75
N SER A 62 -2.83 -10.73 15.29
CA SER A 62 -2.82 -11.13 13.89
C SER A 62 -4.14 -11.77 13.46
N ILE A 63 -4.37 -11.77 12.15
CA ILE A 63 -5.48 -12.50 11.51
C ILE A 63 -4.99 -13.10 10.20
N SER A 64 -5.43 -14.33 9.93
CA SER A 64 -5.26 -14.96 8.62
C SER A 64 -6.40 -14.55 7.70
N PHE A 65 -6.07 -14.14 6.48
CA PHE A 65 -7.02 -13.72 5.46
C PHE A 65 -6.52 -14.19 4.09
N ASP A 66 -7.32 -14.99 3.39
CA ASP A 66 -6.87 -15.78 2.25
C ASP A 66 -5.59 -16.59 2.59
N GLN A 67 -4.54 -16.43 1.79
CA GLN A 67 -3.22 -17.04 1.96
C GLN A 67 -2.22 -16.14 2.72
N TYR A 68 -2.71 -15.06 3.34
CA TYR A 68 -1.90 -14.03 3.96
C TYR A 68 -2.21 -13.90 5.45
N THR A 69 -1.29 -13.32 6.19
CA THR A 69 -1.53 -12.92 7.58
C THR A 69 -1.30 -11.43 7.72
N PHE A 70 -2.32 -10.73 8.23
CA PHE A 70 -2.21 -9.35 8.67
C PHE A 70 -1.82 -9.34 10.13
N LEU A 71 -0.78 -8.59 10.49
CA LEU A 71 -0.30 -8.55 11.87
C LEU A 71 0.36 -7.23 12.22
N ILE A 72 0.32 -6.91 13.50
CA ILE A 72 1.11 -5.83 14.11
C ILE A 72 2.18 -6.46 14.99
N ARG A 73 3.41 -5.93 14.96
CA ARG A 73 4.50 -6.39 15.86
C ARG A 73 4.93 -5.31 16.85
N ASP A 74 4.14 -4.25 16.95
CA ASP A 74 4.52 -3.08 17.74
C ASP A 74 4.34 -3.44 19.22
N ASN A 75 5.41 -3.27 20.00
CA ASN A 75 5.50 -3.82 21.35
C ASN A 75 4.86 -2.94 22.44
N SER A 76 4.49 -1.68 22.18
CA SER A 76 4.06 -0.77 23.25
C SER A 76 2.59 -0.37 23.18
N GLU A 77 1.98 -0.34 24.36
CA GLU A 77 0.72 0.38 24.64
C GLU A 77 0.88 1.90 24.63
N ASN A 78 2.08 2.44 24.34
CA ASN A 78 2.37 3.88 24.39
C ASN A 78 2.92 4.46 23.08
N THR A 79 2.15 5.43 22.57
CA THR A 79 2.45 6.64 21.77
C THR A 79 3.17 6.56 20.40
N SER A 80 2.29 6.47 19.39
CA SER A 80 2.12 7.44 18.28
C SER A 80 3.09 7.54 17.11
N ILE A 81 4.27 6.93 17.09
CA ILE A 81 5.22 7.23 15.99
C ILE A 81 5.42 6.11 14.96
N ASP A 82 5.17 4.83 15.30
CA ASP A 82 5.40 3.73 14.35
C ASP A 82 4.32 2.65 14.43
N LYS A 83 3.06 2.99 14.11
CA LYS A 83 2.01 1.97 13.93
C LYS A 83 2.19 1.34 12.57
N ARG A 84 2.47 0.03 12.52
CA ARG A 84 2.68 -0.71 11.27
C ARG A 84 1.83 -1.95 11.17
N ILE A 85 1.02 -2.04 10.12
CA ILE A 85 0.33 -3.27 9.72
C ILE A 85 1.17 -3.94 8.66
N ARG A 86 1.57 -5.19 8.93
CA ARG A 86 2.35 -6.02 8.00
C ARG A 86 1.46 -7.07 7.39
N ILE A 87 1.62 -7.30 6.10
CA ILE A 87 1.14 -8.51 5.43
C ILE A 87 2.32 -9.47 5.33
N THR A 88 2.13 -10.68 5.84
CA THR A 88 3.09 -11.77 5.70
C THR A 88 2.53 -12.92 4.87
N GLN A 89 3.44 -13.64 4.22
CA GLN A 89 3.19 -14.90 3.55
C GLN A 89 4.32 -15.85 3.94
N ASN A 90 3.98 -17.04 4.47
CA ASN A 90 4.97 -18.00 4.99
C ASN A 90 5.95 -17.31 5.96
N GLU A 91 5.42 -16.56 6.94
CA GLU A 91 6.16 -15.81 7.98
C GLU A 91 7.04 -14.65 7.50
N ARG A 92 7.21 -14.47 6.19
CA ARG A 92 7.96 -13.36 5.60
C ARG A 92 7.06 -12.18 5.34
N THR A 93 7.47 -10.98 5.79
CA THR A 93 6.79 -9.73 5.45
C THR A 93 6.95 -9.45 3.96
N VAL A 94 5.84 -9.31 3.27
CA VAL A 94 5.80 -9.03 1.82
C VAL A 94 5.32 -7.61 1.53
N PHE A 95 4.54 -7.02 2.44
CA PHE A 95 4.00 -5.69 2.29
C PHE A 95 3.83 -5.01 3.65
N ILE A 96 3.98 -3.69 3.68
CA ILE A 96 3.87 -2.87 4.90
C ILE A 96 2.92 -1.71 4.62
N PHE A 97 2.05 -1.42 5.59
CA PHE A 97 1.34 -0.17 5.74
C PHE A 97 1.86 0.56 6.99
N ASP A 98 2.35 1.78 6.79
CA ASP A 98 2.84 2.66 7.84
C ASP A 98 1.88 3.84 8.00
N LEU A 99 1.41 4.07 9.22
CA LEU A 99 0.66 5.28 9.54
C LEU A 99 1.62 6.42 9.85
N ARG A 100 1.51 7.52 9.11
CA ARG A 100 2.25 8.77 9.31
C ARG A 100 1.30 9.91 9.64
N ALA A 101 1.85 11.07 10.00
CA ALA A 101 1.06 12.27 10.31
C ALA A 101 0.24 12.78 9.11
N ASP A 102 0.75 12.57 7.90
CA ASP A 102 0.19 13.06 6.63
C ASP A 102 -0.62 12.02 5.86
N GLY A 103 -0.72 10.78 6.37
CA GLY A 103 -1.48 9.73 5.70
C GLY A 103 -0.96 8.33 6.00
N VAL A 104 -1.43 7.38 5.20
CA VAL A 104 -0.94 5.99 5.24
C VAL A 104 -0.04 5.78 4.04
N THR A 105 1.21 5.43 4.29
CA THR A 105 2.14 5.02 3.24
C THR A 105 2.20 3.50 3.17
N CYS A 106 2.39 2.94 1.98
CA CYS A 106 2.53 1.51 1.83
C CYS A 106 3.52 1.15 0.73
N PHE A 107 4.19 0.01 0.89
CA PHE A 107 5.23 -0.44 -0.04
C PHE A 107 5.48 -1.96 0.11
N SER A 108 5.83 -2.59 -1.00
CA SER A 108 6.33 -3.97 -0.98
C SER A 108 7.78 -4.03 -0.56
N LEU A 109 8.12 -5.07 0.22
CA LEU A 109 9.52 -5.40 0.54
C LEU A 109 10.19 -6.25 -0.55
N ASN A 110 9.45 -6.69 -1.57
CA ASN A 110 9.98 -7.53 -2.62
C ASN A 110 10.70 -6.71 -3.71
N ILE A 111 11.87 -6.18 -3.37
CA ILE A 111 12.66 -5.28 -4.24
C ILE A 111 13.26 -6.04 -5.45
N LYS A 112 13.34 -7.38 -5.41
CA LYS A 112 14.08 -8.17 -6.41
C LYS A 112 13.37 -8.35 -7.75
N HIS A 113 12.03 -8.29 -7.83
CA HIS A 113 11.30 -8.55 -9.08
C HIS A 113 10.18 -7.53 -9.30
N SER A 114 10.47 -6.53 -10.13
CA SER A 114 9.54 -5.52 -10.64
C SER A 114 8.94 -4.59 -9.55
N PRO A 115 9.44 -3.35 -9.41
CA PRO A 115 8.77 -2.38 -8.56
C PRO A 115 7.32 -2.21 -9.06
N ASN A 116 6.36 -2.26 -8.14
CA ASN A 116 4.93 -1.95 -8.33
C ASN A 116 3.96 -3.04 -8.83
N LYS A 117 4.39 -4.26 -9.24
CA LYS A 117 3.39 -5.27 -9.68
C LYS A 117 2.58 -5.85 -8.52
N ASP A 118 3.24 -6.13 -7.41
CA ASP A 118 2.60 -6.79 -6.28
C ASP A 118 1.90 -5.79 -5.34
N ASP A 119 2.23 -4.50 -5.40
CA ASP A 119 1.60 -3.47 -4.57
C ASP A 119 0.08 -3.43 -4.78
N LEU A 120 -0.37 -3.48 -6.04
CA LEU A 120 -1.78 -3.49 -6.40
C LEU A 120 -2.52 -4.66 -5.72
N LYS A 121 -1.92 -5.85 -5.76
CA LYS A 121 -2.48 -7.06 -5.15
C LYS A 121 -2.70 -6.88 -3.64
N TYR A 122 -1.75 -6.27 -2.94
CA TYR A 122 -1.86 -6.05 -1.49
C TYR A 122 -2.84 -4.93 -1.14
N LYS A 123 -2.98 -3.92 -1.99
CA LYS A 123 -4.01 -2.88 -1.86
C LYS A 123 -5.42 -3.42 -2.09
N GLU A 124 -5.59 -4.33 -3.06
CA GLU A 124 -6.86 -5.05 -3.27
C GLU A 124 -7.19 -5.97 -2.08
N LEU A 125 -6.19 -6.65 -1.53
CA LEU A 125 -6.36 -7.49 -0.34
C LEU A 125 -6.79 -6.67 0.88
N TRP A 126 -6.18 -5.49 1.07
CA TRP A 126 -6.61 -4.53 2.09
C TRP A 126 -8.09 -4.16 1.92
N LEU A 127 -8.49 -3.76 0.71
CA LEU A 127 -9.88 -3.36 0.44
C LEU A 127 -10.87 -4.49 0.74
N LYS A 128 -10.55 -5.72 0.34
CA LYS A 128 -11.37 -6.91 0.67
C LYS A 128 -11.51 -7.10 2.17
N LEU A 129 -10.40 -7.09 2.90
CA LEU A 129 -10.39 -7.26 4.36
C LEU A 129 -11.22 -6.18 5.06
N ILE A 130 -11.03 -4.92 4.69
CA ILE A 130 -11.79 -3.78 5.23
C ILE A 130 -13.28 -3.96 4.99
N ASN A 131 -13.68 -4.37 3.77
CA ASN A 131 -15.08 -4.60 3.43
C ASN A 131 -15.69 -5.82 4.14
N GLU A 132 -14.90 -6.76 4.64
CA GLU A 132 -15.42 -7.92 5.38
C GLU A 132 -15.51 -7.65 6.88
N ILE A 133 -14.50 -7.00 7.46
CA ILE A 133 -14.37 -6.84 8.92
C ILE A 133 -15.02 -5.55 9.43
N LEU A 134 -15.09 -4.50 8.59
CA LEU A 134 -15.55 -3.18 9.01
C LEU A 134 -16.91 -2.78 8.43
N LYS A 135 -17.71 -3.77 8.00
CA LYS A 135 -19.15 -3.62 7.73
C LYS A 135 -19.89 -3.20 9.00
#